data_AF-A0A1X0S6W3-F1
#
_entry.id   AF-A0A1X0S6W3-F1
#
_cell.length_a   1.000
_cell.length_b   1.000
_cell.length_c   1.000
_cell.angle_alpha   90.00
_cell.angle_beta   90.00
_cell.angle_gamma   90.00
#
_symmetry.space_group_name_H-M   'P 1'
#
loop_
_entity.id
_entity.type
_entity.pdbx_description
1 polymer ?
#
loop_
_entity_poly.entity_id
_entity_poly.type
_entity_poly.pdbx_seq_one_letter_code
_entity_poly.pdbx_strand_id
1 'polypeptide(L)'
;VISQLKGMMWENSKVEYTRKLSQFIQEFSIYPAFTFYFMNNYLDNGRFIKWTRAYQPDRYTNKEINNYVESWHNQLKTSYLQRRNRRVDRLVYILVNDVEEDFLSNINRIRMNVGRMRPEAREARRELEAEEV
;
A
#
# COMPACT_ATOMS: atom_id res chain seq x y z
N VAL A 1 11.08 16.72 3.03
CA VAL A 1 9.86 16.05 3.54
C VAL A 1 9.73 14.58 3.13
N ILE A 2 9.24 14.21 1.93
CA ILE A 2 8.86 12.80 1.61
C ILE A 2 10.05 11.83 1.70
N SER A 3 11.22 12.22 1.19
CA SER A 3 12.43 11.37 1.26
C SER A 3 12.89 11.12 2.70
N GLN A 4 12.93 12.17 3.53
CA GLN A 4 13.27 12.05 4.97
C GLN A 4 12.23 11.19 5.71
N LEU A 5 10.94 11.38 5.43
CA LEU A 5 9.87 10.57 6.02
C LEU A 5 10.05 9.10 5.65
N LYS A 6 10.25 8.77 4.36
CA LYS A 6 10.53 7.40 3.91
C LYS A 6 11.78 6.83 4.59
N GLY A 7 12.87 7.60 4.65
CA GLY A 7 14.12 7.18 5.28
C GLY A 7 14.01 6.92 6.79
N MET A 8 13.04 7.55 7.45
CA MET A 8 12.70 7.28 8.85
C MET A 8 11.72 6.09 8.97
N MET A 9 10.68 6.02 8.14
CA MET A 9 9.67 4.95 8.14
C MET A 9 10.29 3.57 7.96
N TRP A 10 11.26 3.46 7.06
CA TRP A 10 11.90 2.19 6.67
C TRP A 10 13.09 1.79 7.54
N GLU A 11 13.35 2.53 8.61
CA GLU A 11 14.44 2.22 9.53
C GLU A 11 14.15 0.92 10.30
N ASN A 12 15.16 0.07 10.45
CA ASN A 12 15.03 -1.22 11.16
C ASN A 12 15.38 -1.06 12.64
N SER A 13 16.26 -0.12 12.97
CA SER A 13 16.66 0.16 14.35
C SER A 13 15.73 1.17 15.02
N LYS A 14 15.17 0.82 16.17
CA LYS A 14 14.36 1.74 17.00
C LYS A 14 15.16 2.99 17.41
N VAL A 15 16.47 2.84 17.63
CA VAL A 15 17.38 3.93 18.00
C VAL A 15 17.54 4.91 16.84
N GLU A 16 17.83 4.40 15.63
CA GLU A 16 17.96 5.25 14.44
C GLU A 16 16.63 5.89 14.04
N TYR A 17 15.51 5.19 14.20
CA TYR A 17 14.18 5.75 13.99
C TYR A 17 13.96 6.97 14.88
N THR A 18 14.21 6.82 16.19
CA THR A 18 14.00 7.89 17.18
C THR A 18 14.92 9.08 16.89
N ARG A 19 16.18 8.81 16.53
CA ARG A 19 17.14 9.86 16.14
C ARG A 19 16.66 10.64 14.91
N LYS A 20 16.24 9.94 13.85
CA LYS A 20 15.71 10.55 12.61
C LYS A 20 14.40 11.30 12.87
N LEU A 21 13.54 10.80 13.76
CA LEU A 21 12.29 11.46 14.14
C LEU A 21 12.55 12.79 14.85
N SER A 22 13.46 12.81 15.83
CA SER A 22 13.84 14.05 16.53
C SER A 22 14.41 15.08 15.56
N GLN A 23 15.29 14.65 14.65
CA GLN A 23 15.85 15.52 13.61
C GLN A 23 14.75 16.07 12.69
N PHE A 24 13.80 15.23 12.27
CA PHE A 24 12.68 15.62 11.42
C PHE A 24 11.78 16.65 12.10
N ILE A 25 11.38 16.42 13.35
CA ILE A 25 10.54 17.35 14.11
C ILE A 25 11.24 18.69 14.30
N GLN A 26 12.55 18.68 14.60
CA GLN A 26 13.32 19.91 14.76
C GLN A 26 13.38 20.71 13.45
N GLU A 27 13.66 20.05 12.32
CA GLU A 27 13.74 20.68 11.00
C GLU A 27 12.40 21.29 10.57
N PHE A 28 11.28 20.59 10.80
CA PHE A 28 9.95 21.05 10.39
C PHE A 28 9.21 21.86 11.47
N SER A 29 9.85 22.13 12.62
CA SER A 29 9.29 22.97 13.68
C SER A 29 8.92 24.39 13.22
N ILE A 30 9.63 24.89 12.20
CA ILE A 30 9.32 26.17 11.53
C ILE A 30 7.92 26.19 10.88
N TYR A 31 7.30 25.02 10.66
CA TYR A 31 5.93 24.86 10.17
C TYR A 31 5.03 24.30 11.30
N PRO A 32 4.55 25.15 12.23
CA PRO A 32 3.86 24.69 13.43
C PRO A 32 2.55 23.96 13.14
N ALA A 33 1.79 24.38 12.11
CA ALA A 33 0.54 23.71 11.72
C ALA A 33 0.80 22.28 11.21
N PHE A 34 1.85 22.09 10.41
CA PHE A 34 2.26 20.77 9.93
C PHE A 34 2.73 19.89 11.09
N THR A 35 3.61 20.42 11.95
CA THR A 35 4.17 19.67 13.08
C THR A 35 3.07 19.24 14.05
N PHE A 36 2.14 20.14 14.39
CA PHE A 36 0.99 19.82 15.22
C PHE A 36 0.10 18.73 14.59
N TYR A 37 -0.22 18.87 13.30
CA TYR A 37 -0.98 17.85 12.58
C TYR A 37 -0.27 16.49 12.59
N PHE A 38 1.04 16.48 12.32
CA PHE A 38 1.84 15.27 12.23
C PHE A 38 1.92 14.55 13.59
N MET A 39 2.18 15.30 14.68
CA MET A 39 2.23 14.73 16.03
C MET A 39 0.90 14.08 16.40
N ASN A 40 -0.20 14.82 16.29
CA ASN A 40 -1.52 14.36 16.73
C ASN A 40 -2.06 13.17 15.92
N ASN A 41 -1.79 13.14 14.61
CA ASN A 41 -2.39 12.15 13.71
C ASN A 41 -1.50 10.92 13.47
N TYR A 42 -0.18 11.07 13.57
CA TYR A 42 0.77 10.02 13.19
C TYR A 42 1.66 9.53 14.33
N LEU A 43 1.94 10.34 15.36
CA LEU A 43 2.84 9.95 16.47
C LEU A 43 2.09 9.60 17.75
N ASP A 44 1.05 10.35 18.09
CA ASP A 44 0.30 10.18 19.35
C ASP A 44 -0.31 8.78 19.53
N ASN A 45 -0.50 8.37 20.79
CA ASN A 45 -1.17 7.13 21.18
C ASN A 45 -0.60 5.87 20.52
N GLY A 46 0.72 5.83 20.30
CA GLY A 46 1.39 4.68 19.68
C GLY A 46 1.04 4.48 18.20
N ARG A 47 0.45 5.47 17.53
CA ARG A 47 0.11 5.39 16.09
C ARG A 47 1.33 5.16 15.21
N PHE A 48 2.51 5.62 15.64
CA PHE A 48 3.76 5.42 14.90
C PHE A 48 4.06 3.93 14.64
N ILE A 49 3.75 3.05 15.60
CA ILE A 49 3.99 1.60 15.51
C ILE A 49 3.34 0.99 14.26
N LYS A 50 2.22 1.56 13.80
CA LYS A 50 1.47 1.04 12.64
C LYS A 50 2.23 1.19 11.32
N TRP A 51 3.07 2.21 11.19
CA TRP A 51 3.67 2.60 9.91
C TRP A 51 5.21 2.64 9.93
N THR A 52 5.83 2.44 11.09
CA THR A 52 7.29 2.36 11.25
C THR A 52 7.78 0.92 11.21
N ARG A 53 8.77 0.63 10.35
CA ARG A 53 9.34 -0.71 10.20
C ARG A 53 10.01 -1.23 11.47
N ALA A 54 10.73 -0.39 12.22
CA ALA A 54 11.41 -0.75 13.47
C ALA A 54 10.48 -1.32 14.57
N TYR A 55 9.17 -1.16 14.43
CA TYR A 55 8.16 -1.65 15.38
C TYR A 55 7.16 -2.65 14.77
N GLN A 56 7.29 -2.96 13.47
CA GLN A 56 6.43 -3.95 12.82
C GLN A 56 6.98 -5.37 13.06
N PRO A 57 6.11 -6.34 13.38
CA PRO A 57 6.50 -7.75 13.39
C PRO A 57 6.87 -8.21 11.97
N ASP A 58 7.84 -9.12 11.84
CA ASP A 58 8.36 -9.65 10.57
C ASP A 58 7.28 -10.22 9.62
N ARG A 59 6.09 -10.51 10.15
CA ARG A 59 4.94 -11.04 9.41
C ARG A 59 4.27 -10.02 8.46
N TYR A 60 4.53 -8.72 8.62
CA TYR A 60 3.89 -7.66 7.82
C TYR A 60 4.86 -6.83 6.96
N THR A 61 6.17 -7.13 7.02
CA THR A 61 7.27 -6.34 6.46
C THR A 61 7.22 -6.17 4.94
N ASN A 62 6.52 -7.05 4.22
CA ASN A 62 6.49 -7.08 2.75
C ASN A 62 5.25 -6.42 2.11
N LYS A 63 4.33 -5.84 2.90
CA LYS A 63 3.14 -5.18 2.33
C LYS A 63 3.33 -3.66 2.36
N GLU A 64 3.89 -3.13 1.29
CA GLU A 64 3.74 -1.71 0.94
C GLU A 64 2.27 -1.43 0.61
N ILE A 65 1.42 -1.28 1.63
CA ILE A 65 -0.03 -1.06 1.47
C ILE A 65 -0.29 0.16 0.59
N ASN A 66 0.57 1.17 0.66
CA ASN A 66 0.48 2.36 -0.19
C ASN A 66 0.55 2.01 -1.68
N ASN A 67 1.46 1.14 -2.10
CA ASN A 67 1.59 0.75 -3.51
C ASN A 67 0.39 -0.08 -3.98
N TYR A 68 -0.18 -0.91 -3.09
CA TYR A 68 -1.40 -1.64 -3.40
C TYR A 68 -2.61 -0.71 -3.56
N VAL A 69 -2.84 0.19 -2.60
CA VAL A 69 -3.95 1.16 -2.64
C VAL A 69 -3.81 2.10 -3.84
N GLU A 70 -2.61 2.60 -4.11
CA GLU A 70 -2.35 3.50 -5.24
C GLU A 70 -2.49 2.78 -6.59
N SER A 71 -2.03 1.53 -6.68
CA SER A 71 -2.26 0.69 -7.88
C SER A 71 -3.75 0.47 -8.12
N TRP A 72 -4.52 0.16 -7.07
CA TRP A 72 -5.96 0.00 -7.18
C TRP A 72 -6.66 1.31 -7.57
N HIS A 73 -6.29 2.45 -6.96
CA HIS A 73 -6.78 3.77 -7.38
C HIS A 73 -6.48 4.06 -8.86
N ASN A 74 -5.29 3.71 -9.35
CA ASN A 74 -4.92 3.91 -10.74
C ASN A 74 -5.72 3.02 -11.69
N GLN A 75 -6.00 1.78 -11.30
CA GLN A 75 -6.90 0.89 -12.05
C GLN A 75 -8.32 1.46 -12.08
N LEU A 76 -8.86 1.90 -10.94
CA LEU A 76 -10.17 2.54 -10.86
C LEU A 76 -10.26 3.76 -11.78
N LYS A 77 -9.29 4.66 -11.68
CA LYS A 77 -9.23 5.88 -12.50
C LYS A 77 -9.10 5.56 -13.99
N THR A 78 -8.30 4.56 -14.36
CA THR A 78 -7.98 4.28 -15.77
C THR A 78 -9.06 3.43 -16.43
N SER A 79 -9.44 2.31 -15.82
CA SER A 79 -10.32 1.31 -16.43
C SER A 79 -11.80 1.68 -16.33
N TYR A 80 -12.23 2.25 -15.20
CA TYR A 80 -13.66 2.50 -14.94
C TYR A 80 -14.04 3.98 -15.13
N LEU A 81 -13.19 4.90 -14.65
CA LEU A 81 -13.51 6.34 -14.67
C LEU A 81 -12.96 7.08 -15.90
N GLN A 82 -12.06 6.46 -16.67
CA GLN A 82 -11.38 7.08 -17.83
C GLN A 82 -10.73 8.43 -17.49
N ARG A 83 -10.21 8.57 -16.27
CA ARG A 83 -9.62 9.79 -15.69
C ARG A 83 -10.54 11.01 -15.71
N ARG A 84 -11.86 10.80 -15.76
CA ARG A 84 -12.86 11.88 -15.66
C ARG A 84 -13.48 11.90 -14.27
N ASN A 85 -13.60 13.10 -13.71
CA ASN A 85 -14.37 13.29 -12.48
C ASN A 85 -15.84 13.03 -12.78
N ARG A 86 -16.47 12.17 -11.97
CA ARG A 86 -17.89 11.84 -12.06
C ARG A 86 -18.62 12.43 -10.85
N ARG A 87 -19.89 12.80 -11.02
CA ARG A 87 -20.76 13.15 -9.89
C ARG A 87 -20.87 11.94 -8.95
N VAL A 88 -21.05 12.19 -7.65
CA VAL A 88 -20.98 11.16 -6.61
C VAL A 88 -21.96 9.99 -6.86
N ASP A 89 -23.19 10.29 -7.26
CA ASP A 89 -24.20 9.28 -7.63
C ASP A 89 -23.74 8.38 -8.78
N ARG A 90 -23.11 8.96 -9.82
CA ARG A 90 -22.58 8.19 -10.94
C ARG A 90 -21.36 7.37 -10.53
N LEU A 91 -20.52 7.89 -9.63
CA LEU A 91 -19.39 7.14 -9.07
C LEU A 91 -19.88 5.93 -8.27
N VAL A 92 -20.87 6.11 -7.40
CA VAL A 92 -21.48 5.01 -6.63
C VAL A 92 -22.07 3.97 -7.56
N TYR A 93 -22.79 4.39 -8.60
CA TYR A 93 -23.34 3.48 -9.61
C TYR A 93 -22.24 2.61 -10.26
N ILE A 94 -21.13 3.21 -10.69
CA ILE A 94 -20.01 2.50 -11.33
C ILE A 94 -19.35 1.53 -10.33
N LEU A 95 -19.16 1.96 -9.08
CA LEU A 95 -18.53 1.12 -8.05
C LEU A 95 -19.38 -0.13 -7.76
N VAL A 96 -20.70 0.01 -7.68
CA VAL A 96 -21.60 -1.09 -7.34
C VAL A 96 -21.87 -2.01 -8.52
N ASN A 97 -22.15 -1.47 -9.71
CA ASN A 97 -22.58 -2.30 -10.83
C ASN A 97 -21.43 -2.80 -11.70
N ASP A 98 -20.34 -2.03 -11.82
CA ASP A 98 -19.23 -2.42 -12.71
C ASP A 98 -18.07 -3.03 -11.89
N VAL A 99 -17.60 -2.32 -10.86
CA VAL A 99 -16.38 -2.71 -10.12
C VAL A 99 -16.61 -3.94 -9.23
N GLU A 100 -17.74 -3.99 -8.52
CA GLU A 100 -18.05 -5.12 -7.63
C GLU A 100 -18.24 -6.43 -8.41
N GLU A 101 -19.00 -6.39 -9.50
CA GLU A 101 -19.22 -7.56 -10.38
C GLU A 101 -17.90 -8.08 -10.96
N ASP A 102 -17.05 -7.18 -11.48
CA ASP A 102 -15.73 -7.55 -12.00
C ASP A 102 -14.84 -8.16 -10.92
N PHE A 103 -14.89 -7.62 -9.70
CA PHE A 103 -14.10 -8.12 -8.57
C PHE A 103 -14.55 -9.53 -8.15
N LEU A 104 -15.86 -9.74 -8.02
CA LEU A 104 -16.44 -11.06 -7.71
C LEU A 104 -16.13 -12.08 -8.80
N SER A 105 -16.27 -11.69 -10.07
CA SER A 105 -15.89 -12.50 -11.23
C SER A 105 -14.41 -12.88 -11.19
N ASN A 106 -13.52 -11.93 -10.88
CA ASN A 106 -12.09 -12.19 -10.75
C ASN A 106 -11.76 -13.13 -9.57
N ILE A 107 -12.42 -12.99 -8.41
CA ILE A 107 -12.28 -13.92 -7.29
C ILE A 107 -12.70 -15.33 -7.69
N ASN A 108 -13.86 -15.47 -8.32
CA ASN A 108 -14.37 -16.76 -8.77
C ASN A 108 -13.45 -17.40 -9.80
N ARG A 109 -12.94 -16.61 -10.75
CA ARG A 109 -11.95 -17.06 -11.74
C ARG A 109 -10.67 -17.57 -11.07
N ILE A 110 -10.14 -16.81 -10.11
CA ILE A 110 -8.96 -17.19 -9.33
C ILE A 110 -9.23 -18.48 -8.55
N ARG A 111 -10.39 -18.59 -7.89
CA ARG A 111 -10.79 -19.76 -7.10
C ARG A 111 -10.91 -21.02 -7.96
N MET A 112 -11.40 -20.88 -9.19
CA MET A 112 -11.53 -21.99 -10.15
C MET A 112 -10.23 -22.28 -10.91
N ASN A 113 -9.14 -21.55 -10.66
CA ASN A 113 -7.89 -21.62 -11.45
C ASN A 113 -8.10 -21.46 -12.96
N VAL A 114 -9.14 -20.72 -13.37
CA VAL A 114 -9.49 -20.50 -14.77
C VAL A 114 -8.72 -19.28 -15.28
N GLY A 115 -8.07 -19.39 -16.43
CA GLY A 115 -7.36 -18.26 -17.07
C GLY A 115 -5.84 -18.34 -16.95
N ARG A 116 -5.17 -17.18 -16.94
CA ARG A 116 -3.70 -17.12 -17.02
C ARG A 116 -3.08 -17.73 -15.75
N MET A 117 -2.30 -18.79 -15.93
CA MET A 117 -1.50 -19.45 -14.89
C MET A 117 -0.71 -18.40 -14.10
N ARG A 118 -0.78 -18.46 -12.76
CA ARG A 118 -0.09 -17.52 -11.85
C ARG A 118 1.43 -17.58 -12.05
N PRO A 119 2.15 -16.47 -11.79
CA PRO A 119 3.62 -16.47 -11.85
C PRO A 119 4.24 -17.59 -11.02
N GLU A 120 3.76 -17.78 -9.79
CA GLU A 120 4.21 -18.84 -8.86
C GLU A 120 4.02 -20.24 -9.45
N ALA A 121 2.86 -20.51 -10.05
CA ALA A 121 2.55 -21.79 -10.69
C ALA A 121 3.34 -22.01 -12.00
N ARG A 122 3.69 -20.92 -12.71
CA ARG A 122 4.57 -20.99 -13.89
C ARG A 122 6.01 -21.28 -13.50
N GLU A 123 6.47 -20.71 -12.40
CA GLU A 123 7.82 -20.90 -11.87
C GLU A 123 7.99 -22.34 -11.36
N ALA A 124 7.06 -22.82 -10.53
CA ALA A 124 7.04 -24.21 -10.09
C ALA A 124 6.98 -25.21 -11.26
N ARG A 125 6.21 -24.89 -12.32
CA ARG A 125 6.18 -25.72 -13.53
C ARG A 125 7.52 -25.73 -14.27
N ARG A 126 8.22 -24.59 -14.35
CA ARG A 126 9.55 -24.51 -14.98
C ARG A 126 10.60 -25.27 -14.19
N GLU A 127 10.51 -25.27 -12.86
CA GLU A 127 11.40 -26.05 -11.99
C GLU A 127 11.18 -27.55 -12.18
N LEU A 128 9.92 -28.00 -12.21
CA LEU A 128 9.57 -29.40 -12.50
C LEU A 128 10.04 -29.84 -13.91
N GLU A 129 9.86 -28.99 -14.92
CA GLU A 129 10.35 -29.26 -16.29
C GLU A 129 11.89 -29.27 -16.38
N ALA A 130 12.60 -28.64 -15.44
CA ALA A 130 14.06 -28.64 -15.36
C ALA A 130 14.62 -29.82 -14.55
N GLU A 131 13.84 -30.41 -13.65
CA GLU A 131 14.20 -31.63 -12.90
C GLU A 131 13.95 -32.92 -13.69
N GLU A 132 13.12 -32.89 -14.74
CA GLU A 132 12.87 -34.02 -15.65
C GLU A 132 13.93 -34.21 -16.75
N VAL A 133 14.96 -33.35 -16.83
CA VAL A 133 16.09 -33.41 -17.80
C VAL A 133 17.37 -33.88 -17.12
#